data_AF-A0A2X3LQB6-F1
#
_entry.id   AF-A0A2X3LQB6-F1
#
_cell.length_a   1.000
_cell.length_b   1.000
_cell.length_c   1.000
_cell.angle_alpha   90.00
_cell.angle_beta   90.00
_cell.angle_gamma   90.00
#
_symmetry.space_group_name_H-M   'P 1'
#
loop_
_entity.id
_entity.type
_entity.pdbx_description
1 polymer ?
#
loop_
_entity_poly.entity_id
_entity_poly.type
_entity_poly.pdbx_seq_one_letter_code
_entity_poly.pdbx_strand_id
1 'polypeptide(L)' 'MIKPVTLRTLDVGADKQLPYMPISEENPCLGWRGIRITLDQPEIFLIQVRAMLRANAATGNLNILLPDGHKPR' A
#
# COMPACT_ATOMS: atom_id res chain seq x y z
N MET A 1 15.58 -14.82 -18.58
CA MET A 1 14.62 -15.20 -17.53
C MET A 1 13.91 -13.96 -17.03
N ILE A 2 12.59 -14.02 -16.90
CA ILE A 2 11.79 -12.97 -16.25
C ILE A 2 12.12 -13.01 -14.75
N LYS A 3 12.50 -11.88 -14.16
CA LYS A 3 12.84 -11.78 -12.73
C LYS A 3 11.58 -11.44 -11.91
N PRO A 4 11.40 -11.98 -10.69
CA PRO A 4 10.32 -11.58 -9.81
C PRO A 4 10.37 -10.08 -9.46
N VAL A 5 9.21 -9.45 -9.36
CA VAL A 5 9.04 -8.05 -8.95
C VAL A 5 8.09 -8.00 -7.77
N THR A 6 8.50 -7.36 -6.68
CA THR A 6 7.63 -7.14 -5.52
C THR A 6 7.11 -5.71 -5.54
N LEU A 7 5.80 -5.55 -5.74
CA LEU A 7 5.13 -4.27 -5.61
C LEU A 7 4.58 -4.10 -4.21
N ARG A 8 4.95 -3.00 -3.56
CA ARG A 8 4.38 -2.60 -2.28
C ARG A 8 3.14 -1.74 -2.54
N THR A 9 2.06 -2.06 -1.83
CA THR A 9 0.87 -1.20 -1.80
C THR A 9 1.18 0.14 -1.13
N LEU A 10 0.26 1.10 -1.25
CA LEU A 10 0.44 2.47 -0.79
C LEU A 10 1.02 2.54 0.64
N ASP A 11 2.18 3.18 0.74
CA ASP A 11 2.93 3.39 1.98
C ASP A 11 3.21 4.89 2.13
N VAL A 12 2.22 5.60 2.65
CA VAL A 12 2.25 7.06 2.91
C VAL A 12 1.73 7.33 4.33
N GLY A 13 1.90 8.56 4.81
CA GLY A 13 1.30 9.02 6.07
C GLY A 13 2.29 9.32 7.19
N ALA A 14 3.50 8.71 7.25
CA ALA A 14 4.51 9.13 8.24
C ALA A 14 5.32 10.35 7.76
N ASP A 15 6.40 10.09 7.03
CA ASP A 15 7.31 11.07 6.45
C ASP A 15 6.85 11.55 5.06
N LYS A 16 5.94 10.79 4.44
CA LYS A 16 5.44 11.02 3.07
C LYS A 16 4.02 11.53 3.11
N GLN A 17 3.85 12.81 3.36
CA GLN A 17 2.54 13.45 3.30
C GLN A 17 2.19 13.85 1.87
N LEU A 18 0.93 13.63 1.50
CA LEU A 18 0.40 14.01 0.19
C LEU A 18 -0.34 15.34 0.33
N PRO A 19 -0.15 16.32 -0.57
CA PRO A 19 -0.79 17.64 -0.46
C PRO A 19 -2.32 17.58 -0.39
N TYR A 20 -2.94 16.57 -1.00
CA TYR A 20 -4.39 16.35 -1.01
C TYR A 20 -4.89 15.48 0.16
N MET A 21 -3.99 15.00 1.02
CA MET A 21 -4.31 14.22 2.21
C MET A 21 -3.61 14.83 3.42
N PRO A 22 -4.01 16.03 3.86
CA PRO A 22 -3.42 16.67 5.03
C PRO A 22 -3.79 15.86 6.28
N ILE A 23 -2.78 15.25 6.91
CA ILE A 23 -2.92 14.51 8.16
C ILE A 23 -2.15 15.28 9.22
N SER A 24 -2.82 15.65 10.31
CA SER A 24 -2.18 16.28 11.46
C SER A 24 -2.28 15.34 12.66
N GLU A 25 -1.18 14.66 12.96
CA GLU A 25 -1.05 13.74 14.08
C GLU A 25 0.21 14.09 14.87
N GLU A 26 0.17 13.87 16.18
CA GLU A 26 1.32 14.12 17.07
C GLU A 26 2.50 13.20 16.71
N ASN A 27 2.23 11.94 16.34
CA ASN A 27 3.24 11.00 15.89
C ASN A 27 2.79 10.22 14.62
N PRO A 28 3.09 10.75 13.43
CA PRO A 28 2.73 10.13 12.16
C PRO A 28 3.31 8.71 11.94
N CYS A 29 4.43 8.37 12.59
CA CYS A 29 5.01 7.03 12.50
C CYS A 29 4.16 5.96 13.19
N LEU A 30 3.33 6.36 14.15
CA LEU A 30 2.41 5.47 14.88
C LEU A 30 0.95 5.66 14.48
N GLY A 31 0.67 6.62 13.59
CA GLY A 31 -0.68 7.07 13.27
C GLY A 31 -1.29 6.43 12.01
N TRP A 32 -2.00 7.25 11.25
CA TRP A 32 -2.79 6.85 10.08
C TRP A 32 -1.91 6.75 8.82
N ARG A 33 -1.27 5.60 8.65
CA ARG A 33 -0.29 5.33 7.57
C ARG A 33 -0.41 3.93 6.96
N GLY A 34 0.23 3.75 5.81
CA GLY A 34 0.42 2.45 5.18
C GLY A 34 -0.89 1.68 4.97
N ILE A 35 -0.93 0.41 5.39
CA ILE A 35 -2.12 -0.43 5.23
C ILE A 35 -3.36 0.13 5.96
N ARG A 36 -3.19 0.89 7.04
CA ARG A 36 -4.32 1.44 7.82
C ARG A 36 -5.16 2.40 6.99
N ILE A 37 -4.50 3.26 6.20
CA ILE A 37 -5.18 4.14 5.23
C ILE A 37 -6.04 3.31 4.28
N THR A 38 -5.48 2.24 3.72
CA THR A 38 -6.17 1.41 2.72
C THR A 38 -7.23 0.46 3.31
N LEU A 39 -7.20 0.23 4.63
CA LEU A 39 -8.26 -0.49 5.34
C LEU A 39 -9.44 0.43 5.64
N ASP A 40 -9.17 1.70 5.98
CA ASP A 40 -10.20 2.70 6.20
C ASP A 40 -10.80 3.22 4.87
N GLN A 41 -10.01 3.25 3.80
CA GLN A 41 -10.40 3.63 2.43
C GLN A 41 -10.17 2.47 1.45
N PRO A 42 -11.03 1.43 1.48
CA PRO A 42 -10.84 0.20 0.71
C PRO A 42 -10.83 0.40 -0.81
N GLU A 43 -11.43 1.47 -1.33
CA GLU A 43 -11.41 1.82 -2.74
C GLU A 43 -9.97 2.04 -3.25
N ILE A 44 -9.11 2.67 -2.44
CA ILE A 44 -7.69 2.89 -2.78
C ILE A 44 -6.95 1.56 -2.87
N PHE A 45 -7.26 0.63 -1.97
CA PHE A 45 -6.69 -0.72 -1.98
C PHE A 45 -7.10 -1.49 -3.24
N LEU A 46 -8.40 -1.49 -3.54
CA LEU A 46 -8.97 -2.23 -4.66
C LEU A 46 -8.43 -1.74 -6.01
N ILE A 47 -8.25 -0.43 -6.18
CA ILE A 47 -7.65 0.14 -7.39
C ILE A 47 -6.23 -0.41 -7.59
N GLN A 48 -5.41 -0.40 -6.54
CA GLN A 48 -4.03 -0.90 -6.61
C GLN A 48 -3.98 -2.40 -6.90
N VAL A 49 -4.72 -3.22 -6.15
CA VAL A 49 -4.70 -4.68 -6.34
C VAL A 49 -5.19 -5.05 -7.74
N ARG A 50 -6.27 -4.43 -8.24
CA ARG A 50 -6.76 -4.66 -9.60
C ARG A 50 -5.70 -4.30 -10.66
N ALA A 51 -5.01 -3.18 -10.49
CA ALA A 51 -3.94 -2.78 -11.40
C ALA A 51 -2.76 -3.76 -11.37
N MET A 52 -2.33 -4.19 -10.18
CA MET A 52 -1.26 -5.17 -10.01
C MET A 52 -1.62 -6.53 -10.63
N LEU A 53 -2.86 -7.00 -10.45
CA LEU A 53 -3.34 -8.25 -11.07
C LEU A 53 -3.34 -8.16 -12.60
N ARG A 54 -3.79 -7.04 -13.17
CA ARG A 54 -3.74 -6.81 -14.62
C ARG A 54 -2.30 -6.81 -15.14
N ALA A 55 -1.37 -6.17 -14.43
CA ALA A 55 0.04 -6.17 -14.80
C ALA A 55 0.68 -7.57 -14.71
N ASN A 56 0.29 -8.36 -13.70
CA ASN A 56 0.80 -9.72 -13.52
C ASN A 56 0.29 -10.71 -14.58
N ALA A 57 -0.83 -10.43 -15.25
CA ALA A 57 -1.49 -11.37 -16.14
C ALA A 57 -0.59 -11.87 -17.30
N ALA A 58 0.35 -11.04 -17.77
CA ALA A 58 1.25 -11.39 -18.87
C ALA A 58 2.54 -12.08 -18.42
N THR A 59 3.00 -11.82 -17.19
CA THR A 59 4.35 -12.18 -16.75
C THR A 59 4.39 -13.17 -15.59
N GLY A 60 3.33 -13.26 -14.77
CA GLY A 60 3.24 -14.17 -13.63
C GLY A 60 4.35 -14.01 -12.58
N ASN A 61 5.07 -12.89 -12.58
CA ASN A 61 6.28 -12.67 -11.79
C ASN A 61 6.09 -11.66 -10.65
N LEU A 62 4.86 -11.27 -10.34
CA LEU A 62 4.56 -10.19 -9.40
C LEU A 62 4.19 -10.72 -8.01
N ASN A 63 4.86 -10.20 -6.99
CA ASN A 63 4.51 -10.37 -5.58
C ASN A 63 3.91 -9.07 -5.03
N ILE A 64 2.92 -9.17 -4.14
CA ILE A 64 2.32 -8.01 -3.47
C ILE A 64 2.82 -7.95 -2.02
N LEU A 65 3.30 -6.78 -1.60
CA LEU A 65 3.73 -6.49 -0.23
C LEU A 65 2.77 -5.49 0.42
N LEU A 66 2.30 -5.82 1.63
CA LEU A 66 1.48 -4.94 2.46
C LEU A 66 2.38 -4.25 3.50
N PRO A 67 2.48 -2.90 3.51
CA PRO A 67 3.26 -2.15 4.48
C PRO A 67 2.56 -2.11 5.85
N ASP A 68 3.32 -2.05 6.94
CA ASP A 68 2.80 -1.81 8.30
C ASP A 68 1.70 -2.77 8.77
N GLY A 69 1.62 -3.97 8.18
CA GLY A 69 0.69 -5.01 8.59
C GLY A 69 0.94 -5.41 10.04
N HIS A 70 -0.08 -5.28 10.89
CA HIS A 70 -0.06 -5.91 12.21
C HIS A 70 -0.25 -7.42 12.01
N LYS A 71 0.53 -8.24 12.73
CA LYS A 71 0.30 -9.70 12.71
C LYS A 71 -1.13 -9.99 13.17
N PRO A 72 -1.90 -10.86 12.48
CA PRO A 72 -3.12 -11.37 13.09
C PRO A 72 -2.74 -12.00 14.44
N ARG A 73 -3.52 -11.70 15.49
CA ARG A 73 -3.35 -12.34 16.81
C ARG A 73 -3.66 -13.82 16.71
#